data_AF-A0A5Y0S3F7-F1
#
_entry.id   AF-A0A5Y0S3F7-F1
#
_cell.length_a   1.000
_cell.length_b   1.000
_cell.length_c   1.000
_cell.angle_alpha   90.00
_cell.angle_beta   90.00
_cell.angle_gamma   90.00
#
_symmetry.space_group_name_H-M   'P 1'
#
loop_
_entity.id
_entity.type
_entity.pdbx_description
1 polymer ?
#
loop_
_entity_poly.entity_id
_entity_poly.type
_entity_poly.pdbx_seq_one_letter_code
_entity_poly.pdbx_strand_id
1 'polypeptide(L)'
;ARHRAGSISSLDVVNAGQNVLAQENRLTALRRDRLQALNEQALLLGGPPGSPVAEPSGLPTGPLPEINPRIPVSVLGRRPDVRAKELRLREALSGVDIKRTAYYPAFSLTGSLGTTSTALLAFLRNPAGSVGAALSLPFLEWRQMNVDIRIARNDYEQRVLEFRQALYKA
;
A
#
# COMPACT_ATOMS: atom_id res chain seq x y z
N ALA A 1 -15.96 -60.52 -0.84
CA ALA A 1 -15.53 -61.90 -0.53
C ALA A 1 -16.00 -62.35 0.85
N ARG A 2 -15.60 -61.66 1.94
CA ARG A 2 -15.98 -62.01 3.33
C ARG A 2 -17.50 -62.00 3.60
N HIS A 3 -18.22 -60.97 3.16
CA HIS A 3 -19.69 -60.91 3.30
C HIS A 3 -20.42 -62.06 2.58
N ARG A 4 -20.00 -62.39 1.34
CA ARG A 4 -20.59 -63.52 0.59
C ARG A 4 -20.26 -64.88 1.20
N ALA A 5 -19.20 -64.95 2.01
CA ALA A 5 -18.83 -66.12 2.80
C ALA A 5 -19.47 -66.09 4.21
N GLY A 6 -20.38 -65.15 4.50
CA GLY A 6 -21.14 -65.04 5.75
C GLY A 6 -20.35 -64.54 6.97
N SER A 7 -19.10 -64.09 6.79
CA SER A 7 -18.20 -63.76 7.92
C SER A 7 -18.28 -62.32 8.43
N ILE A 8 -19.05 -61.44 7.77
CA ILE A 8 -19.28 -60.04 8.19
C ILE A 8 -20.72 -59.62 7.88
N SER A 9 -21.21 -58.59 8.57
CA SER A 9 -22.57 -58.04 8.40
C SER A 9 -22.70 -57.23 7.10
N SER A 10 -23.91 -57.10 6.58
CA SER A 10 -24.22 -56.20 5.46
C SER A 10 -23.94 -54.73 5.82
N LEU A 11 -24.09 -54.36 7.09
CA LEU A 11 -23.72 -53.05 7.62
C LEU A 11 -22.23 -52.76 7.43
N ASP A 12 -21.35 -53.75 7.64
CA ASP A 12 -19.90 -53.59 7.47
C ASP A 12 -19.54 -53.29 6.00
N VAL A 13 -20.26 -53.89 5.05
CA VAL A 13 -20.09 -53.62 3.61
C VAL A 13 -20.53 -52.20 3.27
N VAL A 14 -21.65 -51.74 3.83
CA VAL A 14 -22.15 -50.37 3.62
C VAL A 14 -21.18 -49.34 4.22
N ASN A 15 -20.70 -49.57 5.45
CA ASN A 15 -19.72 -48.71 6.11
C ASN A 15 -18.40 -48.65 5.33
N ALA A 16 -17.92 -49.79 4.81
CA ALA A 16 -16.76 -49.82 3.94
C ALA A 16 -16.99 -49.02 2.64
N GLY A 17 -18.16 -49.14 2.02
CA GLY A 17 -18.56 -48.35 0.85
C GLY A 17 -18.59 -46.85 1.14
N GLN A 18 -19.17 -46.44 2.27
CA GLN A 18 -19.17 -45.04 2.71
C GLN A 18 -17.76 -44.49 2.91
N ASN A 19 -16.86 -45.28 3.51
CA ASN A 19 -15.46 -44.89 3.69
C ASN A 19 -14.75 -44.67 2.35
N VAL A 20 -14.99 -45.53 1.35
CA VAL A 20 -14.43 -45.35 -0.01
C VAL A 20 -14.92 -44.03 -0.62
N LEU A 21 -16.24 -43.79 -0.61
CA LEU A 21 -16.82 -42.54 -1.12
C LEU A 21 -16.26 -41.30 -0.42
N ALA A 22 -16.05 -41.38 0.90
CA ALA A 22 -15.43 -40.29 1.66
C ALA A 22 -13.99 -40.01 1.21
N GLN A 23 -13.19 -41.05 0.94
CA GLN A 23 -11.82 -40.87 0.42
C GLN A 23 -11.81 -40.34 -1.02
N GLU A 24 -12.75 -40.77 -1.88
CA GLU A 24 -12.89 -40.25 -3.24
C GLU A 24 -13.24 -38.76 -3.26
N ASN A 25 -14.16 -38.35 -2.38
CA ASN A 25 -14.49 -36.94 -2.18
C ASN A 25 -13.28 -36.14 -1.71
N ARG A 26 -12.51 -36.68 -0.74
CA ARG A 26 -11.28 -36.05 -0.25
C ARG A 26 -10.22 -35.92 -1.35
N LEU A 27 -10.04 -36.94 -2.17
CA LEU A 27 -9.11 -36.90 -3.31
C LEU A 27 -9.53 -35.84 -4.33
N THR A 28 -10.83 -35.73 -4.61
CA THR A 28 -11.37 -34.71 -5.51
C THR A 28 -11.13 -33.30 -4.98
N ALA A 29 -11.36 -33.08 -3.67
CA ALA A 29 -11.05 -31.82 -3.01
C ALA A 29 -9.56 -31.47 -3.12
N LEU A 30 -8.67 -32.42 -2.82
CA LEU A 30 -7.22 -32.21 -2.92
C LEU A 30 -6.76 -31.91 -4.35
N ARG A 31 -7.35 -32.55 -5.37
CA ARG A 31 -7.07 -32.25 -6.78
C ARG A 31 -7.48 -30.83 -7.15
N ARG A 32 -8.63 -30.36 -6.65
CA ARG A 32 -9.09 -28.98 -6.85
C ARG A 32 -8.15 -28.00 -6.17
N ASP A 33 -7.75 -28.25 -4.93
CA ASP A 33 -6.85 -27.38 -4.18
C ASP A 33 -5.46 -27.30 -4.85
N ARG A 34 -4.97 -28.43 -5.37
CA ARG A 34 -3.75 -28.49 -6.19
C ARG A 34 -3.84 -27.62 -7.45
N LEU A 35 -4.94 -27.74 -8.21
CA LEU A 35 -5.15 -26.90 -9.39
C LEU A 35 -5.26 -25.41 -9.04
N GLN A 36 -5.90 -25.08 -7.92
CA GLN A 36 -5.98 -23.70 -7.44
C GLN A 36 -4.59 -23.15 -7.11
N ALA A 37 -3.78 -23.89 -6.35
CA ALA A 37 -2.42 -23.47 -6.00
C ALA A 37 -1.52 -23.29 -7.24
N LEU A 38 -1.63 -24.17 -8.24
CA LEU A 38 -0.89 -24.04 -9.50
C LEU A 38 -1.32 -22.80 -10.29
N ASN A 39 -2.62 -22.50 -10.32
CA ASN A 39 -3.12 -21.29 -10.98
C ASN A 39 -2.68 -20.01 -10.26
N GLU A 40 -2.68 -20.02 -8.93
CA GLU A 40 -2.15 -18.92 -8.11
C GLU A 40 -0.66 -18.73 -8.37
N GLN A 41 0.11 -19.81 -8.46
CA GLN A 41 1.54 -19.75 -8.78
C GLN A 41 1.78 -19.22 -10.20
N ALA A 42 1.00 -19.66 -11.18
CA ALA A 42 1.06 -19.14 -12.55
C ALA A 42 0.81 -17.63 -12.57
N LEU A 43 -0.22 -17.16 -11.84
CA LEU A 43 -0.54 -15.74 -11.73
C LEU A 43 0.58 -14.93 -11.08
N LEU A 44 1.19 -15.45 -10.00
CA LEU A 44 2.33 -14.80 -9.33
C LEU A 44 3.57 -14.72 -10.23
N LEU A 45 3.74 -15.67 -11.16
CA LEU A 45 4.79 -15.67 -12.18
C LEU A 45 4.43 -14.86 -13.44
N GLY A 46 3.25 -14.23 -13.46
CA GLY A 46 2.79 -13.38 -14.56
C GLY A 46 2.15 -14.12 -15.74
N GLY A 47 1.88 -15.43 -15.59
CA GLY A 47 1.16 -16.23 -16.59
C GLY A 47 -0.36 -16.28 -16.32
N PRO A 48 -1.19 -16.54 -17.34
CA PRO A 48 -2.61 -16.82 -17.13
C PRO A 48 -2.83 -18.16 -16.37
N PRO A 49 -3.99 -18.37 -15.72
CA PRO A 49 -4.36 -19.64 -15.13
C PRO A 49 -4.26 -20.80 -16.14
N GLY A 50 -3.78 -21.96 -15.70
CA GLY A 50 -3.52 -23.11 -16.57
C GLY A 50 -2.18 -23.06 -17.33
N SER A 51 -1.39 -21.99 -17.16
CA SER A 51 -0.01 -21.98 -17.67
C SER A 51 0.82 -23.08 -17.02
N PRO A 52 1.76 -23.70 -17.74
CA PRO A 52 2.64 -24.71 -17.17
C PRO A 52 3.54 -24.08 -16.11
N VAL A 53 3.50 -24.62 -14.90
CA VAL A 53 4.38 -24.23 -13.79
C VAL A 53 5.12 -25.47 -13.30
N ALA A 54 6.38 -25.30 -12.89
CA ALA A 54 7.18 -26.37 -12.33
C ALA A 54 6.58 -26.82 -10.99
N GLU A 55 5.97 -28.00 -10.99
CA GLU A 55 5.40 -28.60 -9.79
C GLU A 55 6.44 -29.50 -9.10
N PRO A 56 6.76 -29.25 -7.82
CA PRO A 56 7.67 -30.11 -7.08
C PRO A 56 7.02 -31.48 -6.82
N SER A 57 7.82 -32.55 -6.91
CA SER A 57 7.37 -33.93 -6.68
C SER A 57 7.06 -34.25 -5.20
N GLY A 58 7.38 -33.34 -4.29
CA GLY A 58 7.13 -33.46 -2.86
C GLY A 58 7.45 -32.18 -2.11
N LEU A 59 7.12 -32.16 -0.81
CA LEU A 59 7.47 -31.04 0.06
C LEU A 59 8.99 -31.00 0.30
N PRO A 60 9.59 -29.81 0.42
CA PRO A 60 10.99 -29.69 0.80
C PRO A 60 11.23 -30.28 2.19
N THR A 61 12.23 -31.15 2.31
CA THR A 61 12.58 -31.86 3.55
C THR A 61 13.82 -31.28 4.24
N GLY A 62 14.44 -30.24 3.67
CA GLY A 62 15.61 -29.58 4.23
C GLY A 62 15.28 -28.69 5.44
N PRO A 63 16.27 -28.37 6.29
CA PRO A 63 16.08 -27.42 7.36
C PRO A 63 15.72 -26.04 6.79
N LEU A 64 14.85 -25.32 7.50
CA LEU A 64 14.59 -23.92 7.17
C LEU A 64 15.89 -23.11 7.30
N PRO A 65 16.09 -22.07 6.48
CA PRO A 65 17.25 -21.20 6.61
C PRO A 65 17.30 -20.60 8.02
N GLU A 66 18.45 -20.69 8.68
CA GLU A 66 18.65 -20.08 9.99
C GLU A 66 18.68 -18.56 9.87
N ILE A 67 17.82 -17.89 10.62
CA ILE A 67 17.83 -16.44 10.72
C ILE A 67 18.77 -16.05 11.86
N ASN A 68 19.81 -15.27 11.54
CA ASN A 68 20.74 -14.77 12.55
C ASN A 68 20.00 -13.86 13.55
N PRO A 69 20.00 -14.14 14.86
CA PRO A 69 19.31 -13.32 15.85
C PRO A 69 19.97 -11.95 16.09
N ARG A 70 21.22 -11.75 15.63
CA ARG A 70 21.96 -10.48 15.73
C ARG A 70 21.70 -9.58 14.53
N ILE A 71 20.43 -9.40 14.15
CA ILE A 71 20.06 -8.44 13.10
C ILE A 71 20.00 -7.04 13.73
N PRO A 72 20.75 -6.04 13.19
CA PRO A 72 20.70 -4.69 13.70
C PRO A 72 19.37 -4.01 13.37
N VAL A 73 18.93 -3.09 14.25
CA VAL A 73 17.70 -2.30 14.05
C VAL A 73 17.69 -1.49 12.75
N SER A 74 18.86 -1.20 12.18
CA SER A 74 19.01 -0.53 10.89
C SER A 74 18.37 -1.30 9.72
N VAL A 75 18.10 -2.60 9.88
CA VAL A 75 17.36 -3.40 8.90
C VAL A 75 15.89 -2.99 8.81
N LEU A 76 15.28 -2.48 9.88
CA LEU A 76 13.92 -1.91 9.81
C LEU A 76 13.84 -0.76 8.80
N GLY A 77 14.90 0.05 8.72
CA GLY A 77 15.03 1.11 7.73
C GLY A 77 15.22 0.64 6.29
N ARG A 78 15.36 -0.67 6.04
CA ARG A 78 15.33 -1.26 4.69
C ARG A 78 13.95 -1.77 4.29
N ARG A 79 13.00 -1.87 5.24
CA ARG A 79 11.66 -2.35 4.93
C ARG A 79 10.91 -1.31 4.09
N PRO A 80 10.36 -1.69 2.93
CA PRO A 80 9.75 -0.74 1.98
C PRO A 80 8.45 -0.13 2.52
N ASP A 81 7.71 -0.85 3.37
CA ASP A 81 6.51 -0.36 4.06
C ASP A 81 6.84 0.82 5.01
N VAL A 82 7.88 0.69 5.83
CA VAL A 82 8.35 1.73 6.75
C VAL A 82 8.86 2.94 5.96
N ARG A 83 9.69 2.73 4.94
CA ARG A 83 10.17 3.81 4.05
C ARG A 83 9.03 4.54 3.36
N ALA A 84 8.03 3.82 2.87
CA ALA A 84 6.88 4.44 2.22
C ALA A 84 6.06 5.29 3.20
N LYS A 85 5.99 4.93 4.49
CA LYS A 85 5.37 5.77 5.51
C LYS A 85 6.22 6.99 5.87
N GLU A 86 7.53 6.84 5.92
CA GLU A 86 8.45 7.97 6.13
C GLU A 86 8.34 9.01 5.01
N LEU A 87 8.32 8.57 3.74
CA LEU A 87 8.19 9.48 2.60
C LEU A 87 6.84 10.23 2.61
N ARG A 88 5.74 9.56 2.93
CA ARG A 88 4.42 10.20 3.09
C ARG A 88 4.39 11.19 4.26
N LEU A 89 5.12 10.91 5.34
CA LEU A 89 5.27 11.86 6.45
C LEU A 89 6.02 13.13 6.00
N ARG A 90 7.10 12.97 5.23
CA ARG A 90 7.85 14.11 4.67
C ARG A 90 7.02 14.91 3.68
N GLU A 91 6.21 14.24 2.85
CA GLU A 91 5.24 14.87 1.96
C GLU A 91 4.25 15.73 2.75
N ALA A 92 3.61 15.17 3.79
CA ALA A 92 2.64 15.90 4.61
C ALA A 92 3.28 17.10 5.33
N LEU A 93 4.52 16.96 5.79
CA LEU A 93 5.28 18.08 6.37
C LEU A 93 5.44 19.22 5.36
N SER A 94 5.87 18.91 4.13
CA SER A 94 5.99 19.89 3.05
C SER A 94 4.64 20.49 2.65
N GLY A 95 3.56 19.71 2.76
CA GLY A 95 2.19 20.14 2.50
C GLY A 95 1.75 21.29 3.42
N VAL A 96 2.19 21.29 4.68
CA VAL A 96 1.95 22.40 5.62
C VAL A 96 2.58 23.69 5.10
N ASP A 97 3.83 23.64 4.66
CA ASP A 97 4.55 24.80 4.14
C ASP A 97 3.94 25.30 2.82
N ILE A 98 3.55 24.38 1.93
CA ILE A 98 2.83 24.72 0.69
C ILE A 98 1.52 25.46 1.02
N LYS A 99 0.71 24.93 1.94
CA LYS A 99 -0.54 25.57 2.34
C LYS A 99 -0.31 26.94 2.98
N ARG A 100 0.74 27.09 3.78
CA ARG A 100 1.12 28.38 4.36
C ARG A 100 1.53 29.39 3.28
N THR A 101 2.35 28.98 2.31
CA THR A 101 2.86 29.88 1.26
C THR A 101 1.82 30.29 0.24
N ALA A 102 0.76 29.50 0.04
CA ALA A 102 -0.36 29.83 -0.85
C ALA A 102 -1.09 31.14 -0.46
N TYR A 103 -0.94 31.59 0.78
CA TYR A 103 -1.53 32.85 1.26
C TYR A 103 -0.59 34.05 1.14
N TYR A 104 0.65 33.87 0.69
CA TYR A 104 1.50 34.99 0.29
C TYR A 104 1.13 35.50 -1.11
N PRO A 105 1.35 36.79 -1.40
CA PRO A 105 1.18 37.32 -2.74
C PRO A 105 2.03 36.53 -3.75
N ALA A 106 1.39 36.00 -4.79
CA ALA A 106 2.07 35.31 -5.88
C ALA A 106 2.42 36.31 -6.98
N PHE A 107 3.67 36.28 -7.44
CA PHE A 107 4.14 37.08 -8.57
C PHE A 107 4.42 36.16 -9.76
N SER A 108 3.74 36.38 -10.88
CA SER A 108 4.06 35.73 -12.15
C SER A 108 4.91 36.66 -13.02
N LEU A 109 6.01 36.12 -13.55
CA LEU A 109 6.83 36.80 -14.54
C LEU A 109 6.33 36.39 -15.93
N THR A 110 5.39 37.15 -16.49
CA THR A 110 4.95 36.98 -17.87
C THR A 110 5.79 37.89 -18.78
N GLY A 111 6.47 37.30 -19.76
CA GLY A 111 7.26 38.02 -20.75
C GLY A 111 6.77 37.68 -22.16
N SER A 112 5.92 38.52 -22.74
CA SER A 112 5.72 38.55 -24.19
C SER A 112 6.28 39.87 -24.72
N LEU A 113 7.34 39.80 -25.53
CA LEU A 113 7.97 40.94 -26.22
C LEU A 113 8.26 42.18 -25.35
N GLY A 114 8.49 42.00 -24.05
CA GLY A 114 8.80 43.04 -23.08
C GLY A 114 9.41 42.43 -21.82
N THR A 115 10.50 43.01 -21.32
CA THR A 115 11.42 42.40 -20.35
C THR A 115 10.96 42.47 -18.89
N THR A 116 9.69 42.81 -18.58
CA THR A 116 9.26 43.10 -17.20
C THR A 116 7.78 42.83 -16.93
N SER A 117 7.48 42.17 -15.80
CA SER A 117 6.12 42.05 -15.25
C SER A 117 5.68 43.36 -14.60
N THR A 118 4.58 43.95 -15.08
CA THR A 118 4.05 45.24 -14.61
C THR A 118 3.56 45.18 -13.16
N ALA A 119 3.02 44.04 -12.72
CA ALA A 119 2.56 43.84 -11.35
C ALA A 119 3.72 43.81 -10.33
N LEU A 120 4.83 43.16 -10.68
CA LEU A 120 6.03 43.11 -9.84
C LEU A 120 6.69 44.50 -9.71
N LEU A 121 6.81 45.23 -10.82
CA LEU A 121 7.36 46.60 -10.81
C LEU A 121 6.47 47.59 -10.04
N ALA A 122 5.15 47.46 -10.14
CA ALA A 122 4.22 48.29 -9.39
C ALA A 122 4.35 48.05 -7.87
N PHE A 123 4.46 46.78 -7.44
CA PHE A 123 4.67 46.43 -6.05
C PHE A 123 6.01 46.94 -5.50
N LEU A 124 7.11 46.79 -6.26
CA LEU A 124 8.44 47.28 -5.86
C LEU A 124 8.52 48.81 -5.78
N ARG A 125 7.77 49.54 -6.62
CA ARG A 125 7.76 51.01 -6.64
C ARG A 125 6.86 51.61 -5.57
N ASN A 126 5.68 51.04 -5.35
CA ASN A 126 4.75 51.50 -4.33
C ASN A 126 3.81 50.36 -3.89
N PRO A 127 4.15 49.62 -2.82
CA PRO A 127 3.36 48.47 -2.37
C PRO A 127 1.96 48.86 -1.87
N ALA A 128 1.77 50.08 -1.37
CA ALA A 128 0.46 50.58 -0.95
C ALA A 128 -0.41 51.03 -2.15
N GLY A 129 0.22 51.56 -3.21
CA GLY A 129 -0.44 51.99 -4.45
C GLY A 129 -0.73 50.85 -5.44
N SER A 130 -0.10 49.68 -5.26
CA SER A 130 -0.28 48.54 -6.16
C SER A 130 -1.62 47.80 -6.01
N VAL A 131 -2.45 48.15 -5.00
CA VAL A 131 -3.77 47.54 -4.73
C VAL A 131 -4.75 47.62 -5.93
N GLY A 132 -4.52 48.55 -6.87
CA GLY A 132 -5.32 48.69 -8.10
C GLY A 132 -4.88 47.85 -9.31
N ALA A 133 -3.67 47.27 -9.28
CA ALA A 133 -3.31 46.20 -10.24
C ALA A 133 -3.94 44.89 -9.74
N ALA A 134 -4.27 43.95 -10.62
CA ALA A 134 -4.95 42.69 -10.30
C ALA A 134 -4.13 41.73 -9.40
N LEU A 135 -3.79 42.18 -8.19
CA LEU A 135 -3.08 41.47 -7.14
C LEU A 135 -4.13 40.79 -6.26
N SER A 136 -4.12 39.46 -6.28
CA SER A 136 -4.83 38.69 -5.27
C SER A 136 -4.11 38.85 -3.93
N LEU A 137 -4.84 39.21 -2.88
CA LEU A 137 -4.33 39.34 -1.51
C LEU A 137 -4.93 38.23 -0.62
N PRO A 138 -4.59 36.95 -0.86
CA PRO A 138 -5.22 35.83 -0.17
C PRO A 138 -5.02 35.86 1.35
N PHE A 139 -3.97 36.52 1.86
CA PHE A 139 -3.78 36.73 3.31
C PHE A 139 -4.93 37.48 4.02
N LEU A 140 -5.79 38.18 3.27
CA LEU A 140 -7.00 38.82 3.82
C LEU A 140 -8.05 37.77 4.26
N GLU A 141 -8.02 36.57 3.69
CA GLU A 141 -8.85 35.42 4.07
C GLU A 141 -8.29 34.70 5.32
N TRP A 142 -7.91 35.46 6.35
CA TRP A 142 -7.21 34.96 7.54
C TRP A 142 -7.91 33.78 8.22
N ARG A 143 -9.25 33.78 8.23
CA ARG A 143 -10.02 32.67 8.81
C ARG A 143 -9.83 31.38 8.03
N GLN A 144 -9.92 31.43 6.70
CA GLN A 144 -9.72 30.27 5.83
C GLN A 144 -8.27 29.79 5.90
N MET A 145 -7.31 30.72 5.88
CA MET A 145 -5.89 30.43 6.03
C MET A 145 -5.59 29.60 7.29
N ASN A 146 -6.10 30.02 8.44
CA ASN A 146 -5.87 29.29 9.69
C ASN A 146 -6.52 27.90 9.68
N VAL A 147 -7.70 27.76 9.08
CA VAL A 147 -8.38 26.46 8.95
C VAL A 147 -7.56 25.52 8.06
N ASP A 148 -7.12 25.99 6.89
CA ASP A 148 -6.33 25.18 5.95
C ASP A 148 -4.99 24.74 6.53
N ILE A 149 -4.28 25.63 7.22
CA ILE A 149 -3.02 25.31 7.89
C ILE A 149 -3.26 24.28 9.00
N ARG A 150 -4.34 24.42 9.78
CA ARG A 150 -4.69 23.44 10.83
C ARG A 150 -5.04 22.08 10.23
N ILE A 151 -5.75 22.03 9.11
CA ILE A 151 -6.05 20.78 8.40
C ILE A 151 -4.75 20.12 7.94
N ALA A 152 -3.85 20.87 7.30
CA ALA A 152 -2.56 20.34 6.86
C ALA A 152 -1.71 19.85 8.05
N ARG A 153 -1.76 20.56 9.18
CA ARG A 153 -1.06 20.15 10.41
C ARG A 153 -1.63 18.84 10.98
N ASN A 154 -2.95 18.71 10.99
CA ASN A 154 -3.61 17.48 11.44
C ASN A 154 -3.26 16.29 10.54
N ASP A 155 -3.20 16.46 9.21
CA ASP A 155 -2.75 15.40 8.30
C ASP A 155 -1.29 15.00 8.60
N TYR A 156 -0.39 15.96 8.79
CA TYR A 156 0.98 15.67 9.24
C TYR A 156 1.01 14.86 10.54
N GLU A 157 0.23 15.24 11.56
CA GLU A 157 0.16 14.52 12.82
C GLU A 157 -0.39 13.09 12.66
N GLN A 158 -1.39 12.90 11.80
CA GLN A 158 -1.86 11.57 11.42
C GLN A 158 -0.74 10.75 10.77
N ARG A 159 0.03 11.32 9.84
CA ARG A 159 1.17 10.61 9.21
C ARG A 159 2.28 10.26 10.21
N VAL A 160 2.51 11.09 11.24
CA VAL A 160 3.44 10.76 12.33
C VAL A 160 2.96 9.50 13.06
N LEU A 161 1.67 9.41 13.38
CA LEU A 161 1.10 8.24 14.05
C LEU A 161 1.16 6.99 13.17
N GLU A 162 0.83 7.11 11.88
CA GLU A 162 0.95 6.00 10.92
C GLU A 162 2.39 5.50 10.80
N PHE A 163 3.37 6.39 10.74
CA PHE A 163 4.78 6.03 10.69
C PHE A 163 5.23 5.33 11.98
N ARG A 164 4.85 5.86 13.15
CA ARG A 164 5.14 5.22 14.45
C ARG A 164 4.50 3.83 14.55
N GLN A 165 3.25 3.70 14.12
CA GLN A 165 2.57 2.40 14.13
C GLN A 165 3.24 1.39 13.19
N ALA A 166 3.68 1.83 12.00
CA ALA A 166 4.43 0.98 11.08
C ALA A 166 5.76 0.54 11.67
N LEU A 167 6.48 1.45 12.34
CA LEU A 167 7.75 1.15 13.00
C LEU A 167 7.59 0.17 14.17
N TYR A 168 6.52 0.26 14.95
CA TYR A 168 6.29 -0.66 16.08
C TYR A 168 5.80 -2.05 15.66
N LYS A 169 5.16 -2.17 14.51
CA LYS A 169 4.76 -3.46 13.92
C LYS A 169 5.88 -4.11 13.10
N ALA A 170 6.97 -3.38 12.87
CA ALA A 170 8.07 -3.80 12.01
C ALA A 170 9.10 -4.64 12.76
#